data_AF-A0A949FPZ1-F1
#
_entry.id   AF-A0A949FPZ1-F1
#
_cell.length_a   1.000
_cell.length_b   1.000
_cell.length_c   1.000
_cell.angle_alpha   90.00
_cell.angle_beta   90.00
_cell.angle_gamma   90.00
#
_symmetry.space_group_name_H-M   'P 1'
#
loop_
_entity.id
_entity.type
_entity.pdbx_description
1 polymer ?
#
loop_
_entity_poly.entity_id
_entity_poly.type
_entity_poly.pdbx_seq_one_letter_code
_entity_poly.pdbx_strand_id
1 'polypeptide(L)'
;MSTSKEREENLLKADFIIKKAAGGNESAEEYLQMLSTCSRIVDDIFDEFETITKQDLLTIVEIFFVRLPANKFYCEHKDLLFSQHVTMWNAWEISNVLESGDSVDKIYAHVLRDYINEVLPLVALLTQGYFKMKEINVAVRSLFKKQLGE
;
A
#
# COMPACT_ATOMS: atom_id res chain seq x y z
N MET A 1 -6.13 0.07 16.69
CA MET A 1 -4.78 0.59 16.99
C MET A 1 -3.81 -0.56 17.12
N SER A 2 -2.81 -0.67 16.23
CA SER A 2 -1.94 -1.84 16.17
C SER A 2 -0.78 -1.78 17.17
N THR A 3 -0.54 -2.87 17.88
CA THR A 3 0.59 -2.98 18.83
C THR A 3 1.94 -2.96 18.11
N SER A 4 3.04 -2.65 18.81
CA SER A 4 4.39 -2.67 18.21
C SER A 4 4.74 -4.02 17.57
N LYS A 5 4.25 -5.12 18.17
CA LYS A 5 4.40 -6.47 17.63
C LYS A 5 3.61 -6.68 16.35
N GLU A 6 2.35 -6.25 16.31
CA GLU A 6 1.54 -6.29 15.08
C GLU A 6 2.14 -5.43 13.97
N ARG A 7 2.72 -4.29 14.31
CA ARG A 7 3.42 -3.41 13.36
C ARG A 7 4.62 -4.14 12.74
N GLU A 8 5.44 -4.83 13.54
CA GLU A 8 6.56 -5.64 13.07
C GLU A 8 6.11 -6.81 12.18
N GLU A 9 5.07 -7.55 12.60
CA GLU A 9 4.50 -8.64 11.81
C GLU A 9 3.96 -8.15 10.46
N ASN A 10 3.30 -6.99 10.44
CA ASN A 10 2.78 -6.39 9.22
C ASN A 10 3.91 -5.92 8.29
N LEU A 11 5.02 -5.42 8.84
CA LEU A 11 6.20 -5.06 8.05
C LEU A 11 6.83 -6.29 7.40
N LEU A 12 6.96 -7.41 8.13
CA LEU A 12 7.48 -8.66 7.58
C LEU A 12 6.58 -9.22 6.46
N LYS A 13 5.25 -9.18 6.66
CA LYS A 13 4.28 -9.58 5.63
C LYS A 13 4.38 -8.68 4.39
N ALA A 14 4.50 -7.37 4.58
CA ALA A 14 4.66 -6.40 3.49
C ALA A 14 5.96 -6.64 2.72
N ASP A 15 7.10 -6.75 3.40
CA ASP A 15 8.39 -7.02 2.75
C ASP A 15 8.37 -8.32 1.95
N PHE A 16 7.82 -9.40 2.52
CA PHE A 16 7.68 -10.68 1.83
C PHE A 16 6.86 -10.56 0.54
N ILE A 17 5.68 -9.95 0.59
CA ILE A 17 4.80 -9.88 -0.58
C ILE A 17 5.32 -8.89 -1.63
N ILE A 18 6.00 -7.82 -1.20
CA ILE A 18 6.64 -6.84 -2.08
C ILE A 18 7.71 -7.52 -2.92
N LYS A 19 8.65 -8.24 -2.29
CA LYS A 19 9.71 -8.99 -3.00
C LYS A 19 9.12 -9.99 -4.00
N LYS A 20 8.06 -10.68 -3.59
CA LYS A 20 7.37 -11.66 -4.44
C LYS A 20 6.68 -11.00 -5.64
N ALA A 21 6.06 -9.83 -5.45
CA ALA A 21 5.43 -9.08 -6.52
C ALA A 21 6.45 -8.44 -7.48
N ALA A 22 7.58 -7.98 -6.97
CA ALA A 22 8.65 -7.38 -7.76
C ALA A 22 9.40 -8.41 -8.63
N GLY A 23 9.50 -9.67 -8.20
CA GLY A 23 10.05 -10.74 -9.03
C GLY A 23 11.52 -10.60 -9.37
N GLY A 24 12.30 -9.96 -8.48
CA GLY A 24 13.71 -9.63 -8.73
C GLY A 24 13.95 -8.36 -9.53
N ASN A 25 12.89 -7.63 -9.93
CA ASN A 25 13.05 -6.28 -10.48
C ASN A 25 13.28 -5.28 -9.33
N GLU A 26 14.53 -4.87 -9.14
CA GLU A 26 14.95 -3.97 -8.06
C GLU A 26 14.23 -2.62 -8.08
N SER A 27 14.00 -2.04 -9.25
CA SER A 27 13.28 -0.76 -9.36
C SER A 27 11.80 -0.90 -9.01
N ALA A 28 11.16 -2.03 -9.32
CA ALA A 28 9.79 -2.31 -8.94
C ALA A 28 9.66 -2.58 -7.42
N GLU A 29 10.63 -3.28 -6.84
CA GLU A 29 10.72 -3.48 -5.39
C GLU A 29 10.85 -2.14 -4.67
N GLU A 30 11.79 -1.29 -5.09
CA GLU A 30 11.97 0.04 -4.51
C GLU A 30 10.69 0.88 -4.61
N TYR A 31 10.02 0.85 -5.76
CA TYR A 31 8.74 1.54 -5.95
C TYR A 31 7.67 1.08 -4.94
N LEU A 32 7.51 -0.23 -4.75
CA LEU A 32 6.56 -0.79 -3.80
C LEU A 32 6.93 -0.48 -2.34
N GLN A 33 8.21 -0.49 -2.01
CA GLN A 33 8.71 -0.09 -0.69
C GLN A 33 8.40 1.38 -0.41
N MET A 34 8.67 2.28 -1.37
CA MET A 34 8.33 3.70 -1.24
C MET A 34 6.84 3.90 -1.00
N LEU A 35 5.97 3.20 -1.74
CA LEU A 35 4.52 3.27 -1.50
C LEU A 35 4.13 2.77 -0.11
N SER A 36 4.68 1.63 0.33
CA SER A 36 4.41 1.08 1.66
C SER A 36 4.88 2.01 2.78
N THR A 37 6.00 2.70 2.60
CA THR A 37 6.50 3.71 3.54
C THR A 37 5.58 4.92 3.59
N CYS A 38 5.25 5.50 2.42
CA CYS A 38 4.36 6.64 2.34
C CYS A 38 2.99 6.34 2.96
N SER A 39 2.39 5.20 2.65
CA SER A 39 1.07 4.86 3.19
C SER A 39 1.07 4.73 4.70
N ARG A 40 2.12 4.15 5.29
CA ARG A 40 2.23 4.02 6.74
C ARG A 40 2.30 5.39 7.42
N ILE A 41 3.16 6.26 6.90
CA ILE A 41 3.32 7.60 7.46
C ILE A 41 2.03 8.41 7.28
N VAL A 42 1.33 8.28 6.15
CA VAL A 42 0.05 8.95 5.90
C VAL A 42 -1.04 8.45 6.86
N ASP A 43 -1.12 7.13 7.10
CA ASP A 43 -2.02 6.57 8.11
C ASP A 43 -1.70 7.12 9.51
N ASP A 44 -0.42 7.10 9.91
CA ASP A 44 0.00 7.64 11.22
C ASP A 44 -0.29 9.16 11.34
N ILE A 45 -0.18 9.94 10.24
CA ILE A 45 -0.57 11.36 10.19
C ILE A 45 -2.07 11.54 10.43
N PHE A 46 -2.89 10.67 9.83
CA PHE A 46 -4.34 10.76 9.89
C PHE A 46 -4.89 10.30 11.25
N ASP A 47 -4.36 9.20 11.78
CA ASP A 47 -4.80 8.60 13.04
C ASP A 47 -4.24 9.34 14.27
N GLU A 48 -2.94 9.63 14.28
CA GLU A 48 -2.22 10.09 15.47
C GLU A 48 -1.07 11.07 15.12
N PHE A 49 -1.45 12.26 14.62
CA PHE A 49 -0.50 13.30 14.19
C PHE A 49 0.62 13.62 15.20
N GLU A 50 0.36 13.45 16.50
CA GLU A 50 1.34 13.71 17.58
C GLU A 50 2.56 12.78 17.57
N THR A 51 2.47 11.62 16.91
CA THR A 51 3.55 10.61 16.88
C THR A 51 4.51 10.76 15.70
N ILE A 52 4.22 11.66 14.77
CA ILE A 52 4.99 11.87 13.53
C ILE A 52 6.26 12.66 13.79
N THR A 53 7.39 12.14 13.31
CA THR A 53 8.67 12.83 13.41
C THR A 53 8.91 13.77 12.22
N LYS A 54 9.81 14.74 12.40
CA LYS A 54 10.30 15.57 11.29
C LYS A 54 10.93 14.72 10.17
N GLN A 55 11.56 13.61 10.53
CA GLN A 55 12.19 12.72 9.57
C GLN A 55 11.15 12.00 8.69
N ASP A 56 9.98 11.66 9.23
CA ASP A 56 8.90 11.03 8.46
C ASP A 56 8.35 11.99 7.40
N LEU A 57 8.14 13.26 7.76
CA LEU A 57 7.72 14.30 6.82
C LEU A 57 8.76 14.52 5.71
N LEU A 58 10.05 14.61 6.08
CA LEU A 58 11.14 14.72 5.11
C LEU A 58 11.21 13.50 4.19
N THR A 59 10.94 12.30 4.72
CA THR A 59 10.93 11.06 3.94
C THR A 59 9.81 11.06 2.90
N ILE A 60 8.60 11.49 3.25
CA ILE A 60 7.50 11.64 2.27
C ILE A 60 7.88 12.65 1.19
N VAL A 61 8.42 13.81 1.57
CA VAL A 61 8.83 14.86 0.63
C VAL A 61 9.92 14.33 -0.32
N GLU A 62 10.92 13.65 0.20
CA GLU A 62 11.98 13.03 -0.62
C GLU A 62 11.41 11.99 -1.59
N ILE A 63 10.51 11.12 -1.11
CA ILE A 63 9.89 10.10 -1.97
C ILE A 63 9.13 10.75 -3.11
N PHE A 64 8.22 11.70 -2.83
CA PHE A 64 7.37 12.26 -3.88
C PHE A 64 8.10 13.18 -4.85
N PHE A 65 9.04 13.99 -4.39
CA PHE A 65 9.69 14.99 -5.23
C PHE A 65 11.00 14.52 -5.86
N VAL A 66 11.65 13.49 -5.31
CA VAL A 66 12.97 13.04 -5.77
C VAL A 66 12.95 11.58 -6.21
N ARG A 67 12.63 10.66 -5.31
CA ARG A 67 12.87 9.23 -5.56
C ARG A 67 11.84 8.60 -6.49
N LEU A 68 10.56 8.87 -6.30
CA LEU A 68 9.49 8.33 -7.16
C LEU A 68 9.62 8.82 -8.61
N PRO A 69 9.85 10.13 -8.90
CA PRO A 69 10.12 10.59 -10.25
C PRO A 69 11.42 10.08 -10.86
N ALA A 70 12.40 9.66 -10.04
CA ALA A 70 13.66 9.07 -10.50
C ALA A 70 13.59 7.54 -10.66
N ASN A 71 12.57 6.88 -10.14
CA ASN A 71 12.45 5.43 -10.18
C ASN A 71 12.12 4.94 -11.60
N LYS A 72 13.00 4.10 -12.15
CA LYS A 72 12.91 3.62 -13.54
C LYS A 72 11.60 2.89 -13.83
N PHE A 73 11.18 1.99 -12.93
CA PHE A 73 9.96 1.20 -13.10
C PHE A 73 8.71 2.08 -13.09
N TYR A 74 8.66 3.05 -12.15
CA TYR A 74 7.54 4.00 -12.11
C TYR A 74 7.46 4.83 -13.39
N CYS A 75 8.59 5.35 -13.89
CA CYS A 75 8.63 6.13 -15.12
C CYS A 75 8.20 5.32 -16.35
N GLU A 76 8.59 4.05 -16.43
CA GLU A 76 8.25 3.16 -17.55
C GLU A 76 6.75 2.80 -17.59
N HIS A 77 6.11 2.67 -16.42
CA HIS A 77 4.71 2.26 -16.30
C HIS A 77 3.80 3.35 -15.71
N LYS A 78 4.21 4.61 -15.83
CA LYS A 78 3.63 5.75 -15.11
C LYS A 78 2.11 5.84 -15.26
N ASP A 79 1.58 5.70 -16.47
CA ASP A 79 0.16 5.88 -16.73
C ASP A 79 -0.69 4.82 -15.99
N LEU A 80 -0.24 3.57 -16.00
CA LEU A 80 -0.90 2.47 -15.29
C LEU A 80 -0.80 2.65 -13.77
N LEU A 81 0.40 2.95 -13.26
CA LEU A 81 0.63 3.08 -11.83
C LEU A 81 -0.06 4.33 -11.24
N PHE A 82 -0.08 5.44 -11.98
CA PHE A 82 -0.80 6.64 -11.58
C PHE A 82 -2.31 6.41 -11.50
N SER A 83 -2.89 5.67 -12.45
CA SER A 83 -4.31 5.29 -12.37
C SER A 83 -4.62 4.48 -11.10
N GLN A 84 -3.68 3.62 -10.70
CA GLN A 84 -3.80 2.84 -9.47
C GLN A 84 -3.66 3.73 -8.22
N HIS A 85 -2.74 4.69 -8.21
CA HIS A 85 -2.59 5.67 -7.11
C HIS A 85 -3.88 6.45 -6.88
N VAL A 86 -4.51 6.94 -7.96
CA VAL A 86 -5.80 7.65 -7.87
C VAL A 86 -6.86 6.77 -7.24
N THR A 87 -6.96 5.50 -7.68
CA THR A 87 -7.95 4.56 -7.14
C THR A 87 -7.70 4.28 -5.65
N MET A 88 -6.45 4.04 -5.27
CA MET A 88 -6.05 3.80 -3.88
C MET A 88 -6.36 4.99 -2.97
N TRP A 89 -6.04 6.21 -3.42
CA TRP A 89 -6.33 7.43 -2.68
C TRP A 89 -7.82 7.61 -2.40
N ASN A 90 -8.65 7.50 -3.45
CA ASN A 90 -10.10 7.65 -3.30
C ASN A 90 -10.70 6.57 -2.39
N ALA A 91 -10.23 5.32 -2.51
CA ALA A 91 -10.70 4.22 -1.66
C ALA A 91 -10.30 4.43 -0.19
N TRP A 92 -9.07 4.86 0.07
CA TRP A 92 -8.61 5.16 1.42
C TRP A 92 -9.39 6.32 2.04
N GLU A 93 -9.52 7.45 1.33
CA GLU A 93 -10.23 8.64 1.81
C GLU A 93 -11.67 8.31 2.21
N ILE A 94 -12.43 7.64 1.32
CA ILE A 94 -13.82 7.28 1.63
C ILE A 94 -13.91 6.22 2.73
N SER A 95 -12.95 5.29 2.82
CA SER A 95 -12.95 4.26 3.87
C SER A 95 -12.92 4.86 5.27
N ASN A 96 -12.11 5.93 5.47
CA ASN A 96 -12.02 6.64 6.74
C ASN A 96 -13.33 7.37 7.10
N VAL A 97 -14.07 7.88 6.11
CA VAL A 97 -15.39 8.49 6.35
C VAL A 97 -16.40 7.42 6.78
N LEU A 98 -16.44 6.30 6.05
CA LEU A 98 -17.40 5.21 6.24
C LEU A 98 -17.18 4.44 7.55
N GLU A 99 -15.97 4.45 8.13
CA GLU A 99 -15.66 3.75 9.38
C GLU A 99 -16.55 4.22 10.56
N SER A 100 -16.98 5.49 10.53
CA SER A 100 -17.88 6.07 11.53
C SER A 100 -19.38 5.86 11.24
N GLY A 101 -19.72 5.23 10.11
CA GLY A 101 -21.08 5.07 9.60
C GLY A 101 -21.85 3.89 10.20
N ASP A 102 -22.89 3.47 9.47
CA ASP A 102 -23.73 2.34 9.87
C ASP A 102 -23.05 0.97 9.66
N SER A 103 -23.75 -0.13 9.93
CA SER A 103 -23.18 -1.47 9.77
C SER A 103 -22.78 -1.81 8.33
N VAL A 104 -23.47 -1.23 7.34
CA VAL A 104 -23.18 -1.42 5.92
C VAL A 104 -21.95 -0.59 5.53
N ASP A 105 -21.89 0.67 5.95
CA ASP A 105 -20.75 1.55 5.74
C ASP A 105 -19.45 0.93 6.26
N LYS A 106 -19.49 0.35 7.47
CA LYS A 106 -18.32 -0.33 8.07
C LYS A 106 -17.83 -1.53 7.26
N ILE A 107 -18.72 -2.26 6.58
CA ILE A 107 -18.33 -3.35 5.67
C ILE A 107 -17.60 -2.77 4.46
N TYR A 108 -18.08 -1.67 3.88
CA TYR A 108 -17.40 -1.00 2.78
C TYR A 108 -16.06 -0.40 3.20
N ALA A 109 -15.98 0.27 4.35
CA ALA A 109 -14.74 0.78 4.92
C ALA A 109 -13.68 -0.32 5.02
N HIS A 110 -14.06 -1.50 5.56
CA HIS A 110 -13.19 -2.66 5.71
C HIS A 110 -12.61 -3.18 4.39
N VAL A 111 -13.39 -3.13 3.31
CA VAL A 111 -12.94 -3.58 1.99
C VAL A 111 -12.10 -2.51 1.29
N LEU A 112 -12.52 -1.24 1.39
CA LEU A 112 -11.91 -0.12 0.67
C LEU A 112 -10.54 0.25 1.24
N ARG A 113 -10.32 0.13 2.56
CA ARG A 113 -9.01 0.37 3.17
C ARG A 113 -7.91 -0.55 2.61
N ASP A 114 -8.26 -1.74 2.13
CA ASP A 114 -7.31 -2.73 1.61
C ASP A 114 -6.94 -2.50 0.14
N TYR A 115 -7.57 -1.53 -0.56
CA TYR A 115 -7.33 -1.26 -1.99
C TYR A 115 -5.89 -0.84 -2.30
N ILE A 116 -5.14 -0.35 -1.31
CA ILE A 116 -3.69 -0.13 -1.44
C ILE A 116 -2.95 -1.37 -1.94
N ASN A 117 -3.41 -2.56 -1.56
CA ASN A 117 -2.74 -3.80 -1.93
C ASN A 117 -2.95 -4.20 -3.39
N GLU A 118 -3.90 -3.61 -4.11
CA GLU A 118 -4.16 -3.94 -5.52
C GLU A 118 -3.02 -3.48 -6.46
N VAL A 119 -2.11 -2.63 -5.98
CA VAL A 119 -0.87 -2.32 -6.71
C VAL A 119 0.07 -3.54 -6.80
N LEU A 120 0.03 -4.46 -5.84
CA LEU A 120 0.93 -5.63 -5.81
C LEU A 120 0.66 -6.61 -6.98
N PRO A 121 -0.58 -7.06 -7.26
CA PRO A 121 -0.88 -7.82 -8.46
C PRO A 121 -0.52 -7.08 -9.75
N LEU A 122 -0.77 -5.76 -9.83
CA LEU A 122 -0.42 -4.96 -11.01
C LEU A 122 1.09 -4.95 -11.24
N VAL A 123 1.91 -4.76 -10.20
CA VAL A 123 3.36 -4.84 -10.33
C VAL A 123 3.80 -6.24 -10.77
N ALA A 124 3.21 -7.31 -10.21
CA ALA A 124 3.51 -8.67 -10.66
C ALA A 124 3.10 -8.94 -12.12
N LEU A 125 2.03 -8.33 -12.62
CA LEU A 125 1.67 -8.39 -14.03
C LEU A 125 2.77 -7.77 -14.89
N LEU A 126 3.24 -6.59 -14.51
CA LEU A 126 4.22 -5.81 -15.26
C LEU A 126 5.62 -6.44 -15.23
N THR A 127 6.01 -7.08 -14.12
CA THR A 127 7.34 -7.68 -13.95
C THR A 127 7.42 -9.15 -14.35
N GLN A 128 6.34 -9.91 -14.14
CA GLN A 128 6.37 -11.39 -14.21
C GLN A 128 5.20 -11.99 -15.01
N GLY A 129 4.23 -11.18 -15.44
CA GLY A 129 3.10 -11.61 -16.28
C GLY A 129 1.86 -12.11 -15.54
N TYR A 130 0.85 -12.47 -16.33
CA TYR A 130 -0.53 -12.73 -15.87
C TYR A 130 -0.64 -13.82 -14.77
N PHE A 131 0.05 -14.94 -14.91
CA PHE A 131 -0.05 -16.02 -13.93
C PHE A 131 0.47 -15.60 -12.56
N LYS A 132 1.57 -14.82 -12.54
CA LYS A 132 2.10 -14.30 -11.28
C LYS A 132 1.16 -13.27 -10.66
N MET A 133 0.56 -12.39 -11.47
CA MET A 133 -0.48 -11.48 -10.99
C MET A 133 -1.60 -12.25 -10.25
N LYS A 134 -2.10 -13.35 -10.83
CA LYS A 134 -3.13 -14.17 -10.17
C LYS A 134 -2.64 -14.83 -8.88
N GLU A 135 -1.40 -15.28 -8.84
CA GLU A 135 -0.78 -15.84 -7.63
C GLU A 135 -0.67 -14.79 -6.50
N ILE A 136 -0.15 -13.60 -6.82
CA ILE A 136 -0.03 -12.48 -5.86
C ILE A 136 -1.40 -12.03 -5.37
N ASN A 137 -2.39 -11.97 -6.27
CA ASN A 137 -3.78 -11.64 -5.92
C ASN A 137 -4.31 -12.54 -4.78
N VAL A 138 -4.09 -13.86 -4.88
CA VAL A 138 -4.49 -14.82 -3.84
C VAL A 138 -3.65 -14.67 -2.57
N ALA A 139 -2.34 -14.48 -2.71
CA ALA A 139 -1.43 -14.35 -1.58
C ALA A 139 -1.75 -13.13 -0.71
N VAL A 140 -1.95 -11.95 -1.32
CA VAL A 140 -2.33 -10.71 -0.63
C VAL A 140 -3.59 -10.90 0.21
N ARG A 141 -4.64 -11.47 -0.38
CA ARG A 141 -5.94 -11.68 0.27
C ARG A 141 -5.87 -12.70 1.41
N SER A 142 -4.89 -13.61 1.36
CA SER A 142 -4.63 -14.56 2.45
C SER A 142 -3.82 -13.93 3.58
N LEU A 143 -2.82 -13.09 3.25
CA LEU A 143 -1.88 -12.51 4.21
C LEU A 143 -2.50 -11.39 5.06
N PHE A 144 -3.36 -10.58 4.45
CA PHE A 144 -3.96 -9.39 5.09
C PHE A 144 -5.43 -9.58 5.47
N LYS A 145 -5.94 -10.82 5.43
CA LYS A 145 -7.31 -11.11 5.85
C LYS A 145 -7.51 -10.73 7.32
N LYS A 146 -8.44 -9.80 7.58
CA LYS A 146 -8.89 -9.40 8.92
C LYS A 146 -10.36 -9.74 9.13
N GLN A 147 -10.77 -9.99 10.39
CA GLN A 147 -12.19 -10.11 10.71
C GLN A 147 -12.87 -8.74 10.68
N LEU A 148 -14.17 -8.71 10.40
CA LEU A 148 -14.95 -7.47 10.51
C LEU A 148 -14.96 -7.01 11.97
N GLY A 149 -14.46 -5.79 12.23
CA GLY A 149 -14.39 -5.21 13.58
C GLY A 149 -13.03 -5.29 14.27
N GLU A 150 -11.99 -5.78 13.59
CA GLU A 150 -10.57 -5.65 13.97
C GLU A 150 -9.90 -4.49 13.20
#